data_AF-A0A9P7N8B7-F1
#
_entry.id   AF-A0A9P7N8B7-F1
#
_cell.length_a   1.000
_cell.length_b   1.000
_cell.length_c   1.000
_cell.angle_alpha   90.00
_cell.angle_beta   90.00
_cell.angle_gamma   90.00
#
_symmetry.space_group_name_H-M   'P 1'
#
loop_
_entity.id
_entity.type
_entity.pdbx_description
1 polymer ?
#
loop_
_entity_poly.entity_id
_entity_poly.type
_entity_poly.pdbx_seq_one_letter_code
_entity_poly.pdbx_strand_id
1 'polypeptide(L)'
;MAGLKTALLAWLAASAGAMPATGLGARQTAQRTGAPAAPGRAGGAGNWTDVDILQFALTLEHLEEAFYRTGFAKFPDADFAALGLQPHQIADLKQIGRTEQEHVVFLQSALAQAGAQPVQPCDYAFRFTDAKAMATTGALLENVGVSAYLGARS
;
A
#
# COMPACT_ATOMS: atom_id res chain seq x y z
N MET A 1 12.97 -18.65 -25.37
CA MET A 1 13.15 -18.29 -23.95
C MET A 1 13.21 -16.77 -23.84
N ALA A 2 12.04 -16.12 -23.84
CA ALA A 2 11.91 -14.69 -23.61
C ALA A 2 11.87 -14.50 -22.09
N GLY A 3 13.01 -14.15 -21.51
CA GLY A 3 13.18 -14.02 -20.07
C GLY A 3 12.54 -12.74 -19.56
N LEU A 4 11.55 -12.89 -18.68
CA LEU A 4 11.38 -12.32 -17.32
C LEU A 4 12.15 -11.02 -16.94
N LYS A 5 12.41 -10.12 -17.89
CA LYS A 5 13.13 -8.84 -17.69
C LYS A 5 12.24 -7.61 -17.90
N THR A 6 10.99 -7.79 -18.32
CA THR A 6 10.08 -6.70 -18.67
C THR A 6 8.97 -6.41 -17.65
N ALA A 7 8.96 -7.07 -16.49
CA ALA A 7 7.86 -6.96 -15.52
C ALA A 7 8.12 -5.99 -14.33
N LEU A 8 9.24 -5.28 -14.27
CA LEU A 8 9.66 -4.48 -13.10
C LEU A 8 9.64 -2.96 -13.31
N LEU A 9 9.05 -2.46 -14.42
CA LEU A 9 9.24 -1.05 -14.85
C LEU A 9 7.96 -0.23 -15.05
N ALA A 10 6.82 -0.68 -14.54
CA ALA A 10 5.64 0.17 -14.48
C ALA A 10 5.06 0.03 -13.09
N TRP A 11 5.11 1.08 -12.28
CA TRP A 11 4.14 1.44 -11.21
C TRP A 11 4.74 2.62 -10.43
N LEU A 12 4.74 3.80 -11.04
CA LEU A 12 4.81 5.08 -10.32
C LEU A 12 4.35 6.24 -11.23
N ALA A 13 3.04 6.32 -11.51
CA ALA A 13 2.45 7.53 -12.08
C ALA A 13 0.91 7.50 -11.98
N ALA A 14 0.36 8.00 -10.88
CA ALA A 14 -1.01 8.49 -10.85
C ALA A 14 -1.10 9.68 -9.87
N SER A 15 -0.43 10.78 -10.20
CA SER A 15 -0.65 12.07 -9.54
C SER A 15 -1.99 12.66 -10.00
N ALA A 16 -2.78 13.07 -9.01
CA ALA A 16 -4.11 13.63 -9.12
C ALA A 16 -4.22 14.81 -10.11
N GLY A 17 -5.21 14.71 -11.01
CA GLY A 17 -5.74 15.85 -11.75
C GLY A 17 -7.17 16.12 -11.30
N ALA A 18 -7.34 16.84 -10.18
CA ALA A 18 -8.62 17.43 -9.83
C ALA A 18 -8.93 18.55 -10.84
N MET A 19 -9.96 18.36 -11.69
CA MET A 19 -10.43 19.44 -12.57
C MET A 19 -11.40 20.36 -11.83
N PRO A 20 -11.26 21.68 -11.96
CA PRO A 20 -12.17 22.65 -11.36
C PRO A 20 -13.52 22.64 -12.10
N ALA A 21 -14.60 22.57 -11.32
CA ALA A 21 -15.96 22.73 -11.80
C ALA A 21 -16.25 24.22 -12.07
N THR A 22 -16.30 24.61 -13.33
CA THR A 22 -16.91 25.88 -13.78
C THR A 22 -18.15 25.53 -14.61
N GLY A 23 -19.31 25.92 -14.09
CA GLY A 23 -20.61 25.53 -14.62
C GLY A 23 -21.03 26.25 -15.90
N LEU A 24 -22.08 25.71 -16.53
CA LEU A 24 -23.05 26.40 -17.39
C LEU A 24 -24.29 25.51 -17.48
N GLY A 25 -25.45 26.08 -17.20
CA GLY A 25 -26.71 25.35 -17.05
C GLY A 25 -27.31 24.85 -18.36
N ALA A 26 -27.99 23.71 -18.30
CA ALA A 26 -29.16 23.40 -19.11
C ALA A 26 -29.95 22.25 -18.47
N ARG A 27 -31.22 22.50 -18.23
CA ARG A 27 -32.23 21.50 -17.86
C ARG A 27 -32.25 20.37 -18.88
N GLN A 28 -31.91 19.16 -18.48
CA GLN A 28 -32.41 17.93 -19.10
C GLN A 28 -32.78 16.93 -18.01
N THR A 29 -34.07 16.95 -17.66
CA THR A 29 -34.79 15.83 -17.06
C THR A 29 -34.74 14.65 -18.01
N ALA A 30 -33.79 13.75 -17.80
CA ALA A 30 -33.79 12.42 -18.42
C ALA A 30 -34.04 11.39 -17.32
N GLN A 31 -35.30 10.97 -17.22
CA GLN A 31 -35.74 9.80 -16.49
C GLN A 31 -34.89 8.60 -16.94
N ARG A 32 -33.97 8.14 -16.08
CA ARG A 32 -33.42 6.80 -16.20
C ARG A 32 -34.34 5.87 -15.43
N THR A 33 -35.12 5.12 -16.20
CA THR A 33 -35.86 3.96 -15.76
C THR A 33 -34.94 3.03 -14.96
N GLY A 34 -35.30 2.79 -13.70
CA GLY A 34 -34.56 1.90 -12.81
C GLY A 34 -34.63 0.48 -13.34
N ALA A 35 -33.50 -0.05 -13.80
CA ALA A 35 -33.29 -1.49 -13.80
C ALA A 35 -33.21 -1.95 -12.34
N PRO A 36 -33.88 -3.04 -11.93
CA PRO A 36 -33.66 -3.59 -10.60
C PRO A 36 -32.19 -3.98 -10.51
N ALA A 37 -31.48 -3.37 -9.56
CA ALA A 37 -30.16 -3.83 -9.17
C ALA A 37 -30.28 -5.32 -8.84
N ALA A 38 -29.50 -6.15 -9.53
CA ALA A 38 -29.31 -7.54 -9.11
C ALA A 38 -28.90 -7.50 -7.63
N PRO A 39 -29.47 -8.35 -6.75
CA PRO A 39 -29.03 -8.40 -5.37
C PRO A 39 -27.55 -8.71 -5.40
N GLY A 40 -26.73 -7.70 -5.09
CA GLY A 40 -25.34 -7.90 -4.77
C GLY A 40 -25.32 -8.99 -3.73
N ARG A 41 -24.61 -10.09 -4.02
CA ARG A 41 -24.24 -11.05 -2.97
C ARG A 41 -23.43 -10.25 -1.96
N ALA A 42 -24.11 -9.69 -0.97
CA ALA A 42 -23.53 -9.37 0.31
C ALA A 42 -23.18 -10.72 0.95
N GLY A 43 -22.09 -11.33 0.48
CA GLY A 43 -21.38 -12.29 1.30
C GLY A 43 -21.01 -11.54 2.55
N GLY A 44 -21.51 -11.98 3.70
CA GLY A 44 -21.45 -11.24 4.94
C GLY A 44 -20.04 -10.72 5.21
N ALA A 45 -19.84 -9.42 5.00
CA ALA A 45 -18.74 -8.72 5.62
C ALA A 45 -18.97 -8.89 7.12
N GLY A 46 -18.04 -9.52 7.82
CA GLY A 46 -17.99 -9.38 9.28
C GLY A 46 -18.10 -7.90 9.61
N ASN A 47 -18.82 -7.56 10.69
CA ASN A 47 -19.05 -6.17 11.07
C ASN A 47 -17.74 -5.58 11.64
N TRP A 48 -16.75 -5.33 10.77
CA TRP A 48 -15.45 -4.77 11.10
C TRP A 48 -15.61 -3.32 11.51
N THR A 49 -14.96 -2.93 12.61
CA THR A 49 -14.92 -1.53 13.05
C THR A 49 -13.73 -0.80 12.43
N ASP A 50 -13.77 0.53 12.42
CA ASP A 50 -12.61 1.35 12.03
C ASP A 50 -11.37 1.00 12.86
N VAL A 51 -11.55 0.69 14.14
CA VAL A 51 -10.45 0.26 15.02
C VAL A 51 -9.85 -1.06 14.53
N ASP A 52 -10.67 -2.05 14.14
CA ASP A 52 -10.17 -3.32 13.64
C ASP A 52 -9.37 -3.14 12.34
N ILE A 53 -9.86 -2.27 11.46
CA ILE A 53 -9.18 -1.90 10.22
C ILE A 53 -7.83 -1.24 10.51
N LEU A 54 -7.79 -0.27 11.43
CA LEU A 54 -6.55 0.43 11.79
C LEU A 54 -5.55 -0.50 12.49
N GLN A 55 -6.01 -1.47 13.29
CA GLN A 55 -5.13 -2.49 13.90
C GLN A 55 -4.55 -3.42 12.84
N PHE A 56 -5.35 -3.83 11.85
CA PHE A 56 -4.87 -4.62 10.73
C PHE A 56 -3.84 -3.85 9.91
N ALA A 57 -4.11 -2.59 9.58
CA ALA A 57 -3.17 -1.71 8.89
C ALA A 57 -1.86 -1.60 9.69
N LEU A 58 -1.91 -1.28 10.99
CA LEU A 58 -0.71 -1.15 11.83
C LEU A 58 0.10 -2.44 11.89
N THR A 59 -0.56 -3.61 11.80
CA THR A 59 0.14 -4.90 11.73
C THR A 59 0.96 -5.03 10.44
N LEU A 60 0.42 -4.56 9.31
CA LEU A 60 1.14 -4.54 8.02
C LEU A 60 2.27 -3.52 8.03
N GLU A 61 2.03 -2.30 8.53
CA GLU A 61 3.06 -1.27 8.60
C GLU A 61 4.26 -1.70 9.48
N HIS A 62 4.01 -2.40 10.60
CA HIS A 62 5.09 -2.97 11.42
C HIS A 62 5.91 -4.03 10.67
N LEU A 63 5.25 -4.85 9.85
CA LEU A 63 5.91 -5.87 9.02
C LEU A 63 6.77 -5.20 7.93
N GLU A 64 6.23 -4.20 7.24
CA GLU A 64 6.88 -3.49 6.14
C GLU A 64 8.04 -2.62 6.61
N GLU A 65 7.87 -1.86 7.71
CA GLU A 65 8.95 -1.09 8.33
C GLU A 65 10.11 -2.02 8.72
N ALA A 66 9.82 -3.14 9.40
CA ALA A 66 10.84 -4.10 9.79
C ALA A 66 11.51 -4.76 8.58
N PHE A 67 10.74 -5.04 7.52
CA PHE A 67 11.22 -5.61 6.27
C PHE A 67 12.22 -4.68 5.59
N TYR A 68 11.87 -3.41 5.39
CA TYR A 68 12.73 -2.42 4.74
C TYR A 68 13.97 -2.11 5.57
N ARG A 69 13.81 -1.89 6.89
CA ARG A 69 14.94 -1.68 7.80
C ARG A 69 15.94 -2.83 7.74
N THR A 70 15.47 -4.07 7.79
CA THR A 70 16.32 -5.27 7.74
C THR A 70 16.98 -5.43 6.37
N GLY A 71 16.22 -5.20 5.29
CA GLY A 71 16.72 -5.32 3.93
C GLY A 71 17.82 -4.32 3.61
N PHE A 72 17.63 -3.04 3.95
CA PHE A 72 18.62 -1.99 3.70
C PHE A 72 19.85 -2.10 4.62
N ALA A 73 19.73 -2.72 5.79
CA ALA A 73 20.89 -3.05 6.62
C ALA A 73 21.74 -4.18 6.01
N LYS A 74 21.11 -5.08 5.24
CA LYS A 74 21.78 -6.26 4.64
C LYS A 74 22.36 -5.99 3.26
N PHE A 75 21.71 -5.17 2.45
CA PHE A 75 22.10 -4.92 1.06
C PHE A 75 22.43 -3.44 0.84
N PRO A 76 23.67 -3.11 0.44
CA PRO A 76 24.04 -1.75 0.08
C PRO A 76 23.43 -1.33 -1.26
N ASP A 77 23.41 -0.01 -1.53
CA ASP A 77 22.89 0.59 -2.77
C ASP A 77 23.51 0.00 -4.03
N ALA A 78 24.77 -0.44 -3.96
CA ALA A 78 25.46 -1.09 -5.06
C ALA A 78 24.76 -2.38 -5.52
N ASP A 79 24.15 -3.14 -4.62
CA ASP A 79 23.43 -4.36 -4.97
C ASP A 79 22.15 -4.03 -5.75
N PHE A 80 21.45 -2.95 -5.37
CA PHE A 80 20.29 -2.46 -6.12
C PHE A 80 20.68 -1.84 -7.46
N ALA A 81 21.79 -1.11 -7.51
CA ALA A 81 22.34 -0.58 -8.76
C ALA A 81 22.72 -1.69 -9.75
N ALA A 82 23.25 -2.81 -9.25
CA ALA A 82 23.56 -3.99 -10.06
C ALA A 82 22.31 -4.65 -10.68
N LEU A 83 21.11 -4.39 -10.14
CA LEU A 83 19.84 -4.79 -10.74
C LEU A 83 19.38 -3.84 -11.87
N GLY A 84 20.11 -2.75 -12.11
CA GLY A 84 19.81 -1.74 -13.11
C GLY A 84 19.07 -0.51 -12.58
N LEU A 85 18.87 -0.40 -11.26
CA LEU A 85 18.24 0.78 -10.66
C LEU A 85 19.19 1.99 -10.75
N GLN A 86 18.64 3.12 -11.18
CA GLN A 86 19.32 4.41 -11.18
C GLN A 86 19.35 5.00 -9.75
N PRO A 87 20.27 5.94 -9.46
CA PRO A 87 20.39 6.52 -8.12
C PRO A 87 19.08 7.11 -7.56
N HIS A 88 18.27 7.75 -8.40
CA HIS A 88 16.97 8.28 -7.98
C HIS A 88 15.98 7.16 -7.61
N GLN A 89 15.99 6.03 -8.32
CA GLN A 89 15.12 4.88 -8.02
C GLN A 89 15.52 4.18 -6.71
N ILE A 90 16.81 4.16 -6.39
CA ILE A 90 17.31 3.66 -5.10
C ILE A 90 16.90 4.62 -3.97
N ALA A 91 16.96 5.93 -4.22
CA ALA A 91 16.49 6.93 -3.27
C ALA A 91 14.98 6.81 -3.03
N ASP A 92 14.18 6.59 -4.09
CA ASP A 92 12.73 6.35 -3.99
C ASP A 92 12.44 5.06 -3.21
N LEU A 93 13.17 3.98 -3.49
CA LEU A 93 13.04 2.72 -2.74
C LEU A 93 13.31 2.90 -1.24
N LYS A 94 14.35 3.67 -0.90
CA LYS A 94 14.63 4.04 0.51
C LYS A 94 13.57 4.96 1.10
N GLN A 95 12.97 5.81 0.28
CA GLN A 95 11.88 6.67 0.71
C GLN A 95 10.67 5.84 1.14
N ILE A 96 10.32 4.78 0.40
CA ILE A 96 9.24 3.86 0.78
C ILE A 96 9.46 3.35 2.22
N GLY A 97 10.63 2.78 2.52
CA GLY A 97 10.92 2.32 3.88
C GLY A 97 10.85 3.40 4.98
N ARG A 98 11.06 4.68 4.64
CA ARG A 98 10.83 5.79 5.58
C ARG A 98 9.34 6.09 5.76
N THR A 99 8.58 6.06 4.67
CA THR A 99 7.13 6.23 4.71
C THR A 99 6.46 5.18 5.58
N GLU A 100 6.89 3.92 5.54
CA GLU A 100 6.31 2.87 6.39
C GLU A 100 6.53 3.14 7.88
N GLN A 101 7.68 3.74 8.25
CA GLN A 101 7.90 4.20 9.62
C GLN A 101 6.95 5.34 10.00
N GLU A 102 6.69 6.28 9.09
CA GLU A 102 5.73 7.37 9.30
C GLU A 102 4.29 6.82 9.45
N HIS A 103 3.92 5.81 8.68
CA HIS A 103 2.64 5.11 8.80
C HIS A 103 2.48 4.44 10.17
N VAL A 104 3.50 3.73 10.67
CA VAL A 104 3.49 3.15 12.03
C VAL A 104 3.18 4.22 13.07
N VAL A 105 3.89 5.35 13.05
CA VAL A 105 3.70 6.45 14.01
C VAL A 105 2.30 7.04 13.90
N PHE A 106 1.82 7.25 12.68
CA PHE A 106 0.50 7.78 12.41
C PHE A 106 -0.60 6.86 12.96
N LEU A 107 -0.56 5.56 12.64
CA LEU A 107 -1.57 4.60 13.05
C LEU A 107 -1.56 4.35 14.55
N GLN A 108 -0.39 4.29 15.19
CA GLN A 108 -0.29 4.23 16.65
C GLN A 108 -0.98 5.43 17.30
N SER A 109 -0.77 6.63 16.75
CA SER A 109 -1.40 7.86 17.24
C SER A 109 -2.92 7.84 17.02
N ALA A 110 -3.38 7.41 15.85
CA ALA A 110 -4.80 7.33 15.53
C ALA A 110 -5.54 6.33 16.43
N LEU A 111 -4.95 5.15 16.65
CA LEU A 111 -5.51 4.12 17.54
C LEU A 111 -5.58 4.59 18.99
N ALA A 112 -4.53 5.24 19.48
CA ALA A 112 -4.52 5.82 20.82
C ALA A 112 -5.60 6.90 20.99
N GLN A 113 -5.80 7.76 19.98
CA GLN A 113 -6.87 8.78 19.98
C GLN A 113 -8.27 8.16 19.93
N ALA A 114 -8.42 7.00 19.29
CA ALA A 114 -9.65 6.22 19.28
C ALA A 114 -9.89 5.43 20.59
N GLY A 115 -9.00 5.55 21.59
CA GLY A 115 -9.09 4.84 22.86
C GLY A 115 -8.69 3.35 22.78
N ALA A 116 -8.09 2.93 21.66
CA ALA A 116 -7.59 1.57 21.46
C ALA A 116 -6.09 1.49 21.83
N GLN A 117 -5.65 0.31 22.29
CA GLN A 117 -4.23 0.02 22.49
C GLN A 117 -3.62 -0.43 21.16
N PRO A 118 -2.61 0.29 20.62
CA PRO A 118 -2.01 -0.08 19.34
C PRO A 118 -1.34 -1.45 19.40
N VAL A 119 -1.54 -2.28 18.37
CA VAL A 119 -0.84 -3.55 18.22
C VAL A 119 0.67 -3.32 18.19
N GLN A 120 1.40 -4.22 18.86
CA GLN A 120 2.86 -4.17 18.96
C GLN A 120 3.51 -4.88 17.77
N PRO A 121 4.73 -4.48 17.37
CA PRO A 121 5.48 -5.19 16.34
C PRO A 121 5.80 -6.62 16.78
N CYS A 122 5.91 -7.52 15.82
CA CYS A 122 6.36 -8.89 16.03
C CYS A 122 7.86 -9.04 15.77
N ASP A 123 8.40 -10.21 16.11
CA ASP A 123 9.72 -10.64 15.63
C ASP A 123 9.57 -11.27 14.23
N TYR A 124 10.34 -10.76 13.27
CA TYR A 124 10.25 -11.20 11.87
C TYR A 124 11.54 -11.88 11.42
N ALA A 125 11.40 -13.04 10.77
CA ALA A 125 12.51 -13.79 10.20
C ALA A 125 12.46 -13.74 8.67
N PHE A 126 13.00 -12.67 8.09
CA PHE A 126 13.05 -12.53 6.64
C PHE A 126 14.15 -13.38 6.01
N ARG A 127 13.77 -14.24 5.06
CA ARG A 127 14.67 -15.22 4.41
C ARG A 127 15.17 -14.79 3.03
N PHE A 128 15.11 -13.50 2.70
CA PHE A 128 15.67 -13.00 1.44
C PHE A 128 17.21 -13.13 1.45
N THR A 129 17.77 -13.56 0.32
CA THR A 129 19.20 -13.84 0.17
C THR A 129 19.95 -12.75 -0.58
N ASP A 130 19.26 -11.97 -1.41
CA ASP A 130 19.82 -10.89 -2.22
C ASP A 130 18.84 -9.70 -2.36
N ALA A 131 19.36 -8.57 -2.87
CA ALA A 131 18.58 -7.35 -3.10
C ALA A 131 17.41 -7.55 -4.07
N LYS A 132 17.49 -8.51 -5.00
CA LYS A 132 16.41 -8.80 -5.94
C LYS A 132 15.24 -9.47 -5.23
N ALA A 133 15.53 -10.46 -4.39
CA ALA A 133 14.55 -11.14 -3.56
C ALA A 133 13.87 -10.13 -2.62
N MET A 134 14.65 -9.24 -1.99
CA MET A 134 14.10 -8.14 -1.20
C MET A 134 13.18 -7.24 -2.04
N ALA A 135 13.64 -6.68 -3.17
CA ALA A 135 12.83 -5.77 -3.97
C ALA A 135 11.54 -6.44 -4.49
N THR A 136 11.60 -7.73 -4.84
CA THR A 136 10.44 -8.51 -5.28
C THR A 136 9.43 -8.71 -4.14
N THR A 137 9.90 -9.08 -2.95
CA THR A 137 9.02 -9.24 -1.79
C THR A 137 8.45 -7.90 -1.33
N GLY A 138 9.23 -6.82 -1.34
CA GLY A 138 8.75 -5.47 -1.05
C GLY A 138 7.56 -5.10 -1.93
N ALA A 139 7.71 -5.23 -3.26
CA ALA A 139 6.61 -4.95 -4.20
C ALA A 139 5.33 -5.78 -3.95
N LEU A 140 5.45 -7.01 -3.42
CA LEU A 140 4.29 -7.82 -3.05
C LEU A 140 3.62 -7.32 -1.77
N LEU A 141 4.40 -6.88 -0.78
CA LEU A 141 3.89 -6.31 0.47
C LEU A 141 3.13 -5.01 0.19
N GLU A 142 3.71 -4.09 -0.58
CA GLU A 142 3.07 -2.81 -0.97
C GLU A 142 1.68 -3.01 -1.58
N ASN A 143 1.53 -4.02 -2.45
CA ASN A 143 0.26 -4.32 -3.08
C ASN A 143 -0.77 -4.91 -2.10
N VAL A 144 -0.31 -5.66 -1.08
CA VAL A 144 -1.15 -6.13 0.02
C VAL A 144 -1.60 -4.94 0.87
N GLY A 145 -0.70 -4.02 1.22
CA GLY A 145 -1.02 -2.78 1.93
C GLY A 145 -2.10 -1.96 1.22
N VAL A 146 -1.94 -1.67 -0.07
CA VAL A 146 -2.95 -0.95 -0.87
C VAL A 146 -4.29 -1.68 -0.89
N SER A 147 -4.28 -3.00 -1.05
CA SER A 147 -5.52 -3.80 -1.09
C SER A 147 -6.26 -3.79 0.26
N ALA A 148 -5.53 -3.75 1.37
CA ALA A 148 -6.09 -3.63 2.71
C ALA A 148 -6.87 -2.33 2.88
N TYR A 149 -6.29 -1.19 2.50
CA TYR A 149 -6.95 0.11 2.58
C TYR A 149 -8.16 0.24 1.63
N LEU A 150 -8.16 -0.48 0.50
CA LEU A 150 -9.30 -0.48 -0.43
C LEU A 150 -10.45 -1.36 0.07
N GLY A 151 -10.16 -2.55 0.61
CA GLY A 151 -11.17 -3.44 1.19
C GLY A 151 -11.81 -2.88 2.47
N ALA A 152 -11.09 -2.04 3.21
CA ALA A 152 -11.61 -1.31 4.36
C ALA A 152 -12.72 -0.29 4.03
N ARG A 153 -12.85 0.12 2.76
CA ARG A 153 -13.81 1.15 2.32
C ARG A 153 -15.06 0.59 1.62
N SER A 154 -15.24 -0.74 1.55
CA SER A 154 -16.29 -1.41 0.78
C SER A 154 -17.38 -2.08 1.60
#